data_AF-Q47KT5-F1
#
_entry.id   AF-Q47KT5-F1
#
_cell.length_a   1.000
_cell.length_b   1.000
_cell.length_c   1.000
_cell.angle_alpha   90.00
_cell.angle_beta   90.00
_cell.angle_gamma   90.00
#
_symmetry.space_group_name_H-M   'P 1'
#
loop_
_entity.id
_entity.type
_entity.pdbx_description
1 polymer ?
#
loop_
_entity_poly.entity_id
_entity_poly.type
_entity_poly.pdbx_seq_one_letter_code
_entity_poly.pdbx_strand_id
1 'polypeptide(L)'
;MSHPRLNNPRTYRAKLAESARIRRLPRHGFRADRSVEALFVELRETWAEPWYQAGSSDVAFISTRCGLNVWCCDGKFIWSDKNGATVTHPANDPSGAAALLNAMFAPRLSTAA
;
A
#
# COMPACT_ATOMS: atom_id res chain seq x y z
N MET A 1 -9.23 13.42 -49.81
CA MET A 1 -7.84 12.97 -49.99
C MET A 1 -7.32 12.43 -48.68
N SER A 2 -7.21 11.10 -48.56
CA SER A 2 -6.83 10.42 -47.31
C SER A 2 -5.32 10.14 -47.34
N HIS A 3 -4.54 10.82 -46.49
CA HIS A 3 -3.09 10.65 -46.44
C HIS A 3 -2.71 9.23 -45.97
N PRO A 4 -2.01 8.40 -46.79
CA PRO A 4 -1.70 7.00 -46.45
C PRO A 4 -0.77 6.83 -45.24
N ARG A 5 -0.08 7.90 -44.83
CA ARG A 5 0.96 7.86 -43.79
C ARG A 5 0.44 7.95 -42.35
N LEU A 6 -0.85 8.23 -42.16
CA LEU A 6 -1.45 8.39 -40.83
C LEU A 6 -2.19 7.15 -40.31
N ASN A 7 -2.44 6.15 -41.16
CA ASN A 7 -3.28 5.00 -40.82
C ASN A 7 -2.51 3.68 -40.79
N ASN A 8 -1.25 3.70 -40.34
CA ASN A 8 -0.49 2.48 -40.12
C ASN A 8 -0.88 1.88 -38.76
N PRO A 9 -1.58 0.72 -38.74
CA PRO A 9 -2.03 0.10 -37.49
C PRO A 9 -0.86 -0.27 -36.57
N ARG A 10 0.33 -0.51 -37.12
CA ARG A 10 1.55 -0.77 -36.33
C ARG A 10 2.02 0.49 -35.60
N THR A 11 1.98 1.64 -36.25
CA THR A 11 2.38 2.92 -35.64
C THR A 11 1.38 3.35 -34.56
N TYR A 12 0.08 3.13 -34.79
CA TYR A 12 -0.94 3.33 -33.76
C TYR A 12 -0.71 2.42 -32.56
N ARG A 13 -0.49 1.11 -32.78
CA ARG A 13 -0.17 0.17 -31.70
C ARG A 13 1.12 0.52 -30.96
N ALA A 14 2.15 0.97 -31.66
CA ALA A 14 3.40 1.42 -31.05
C ALA A 14 3.19 2.67 -30.17
N LYS A 15 2.44 3.66 -30.66
CA LYS A 15 2.05 4.84 -29.86
C LYS A 15 1.21 4.45 -28.65
N LEU A 16 0.26 3.52 -28.81
CA LEU A 16 -0.60 3.07 -27.71
C LEU A 16 0.19 2.26 -26.67
N ALA A 17 1.14 1.42 -27.10
CA ALA A 17 2.06 0.72 -26.22
C ALA A 17 3.00 1.68 -25.49
N GLU A 18 3.50 2.72 -26.16
CA GLU A 18 4.35 3.74 -25.55
C GLU A 18 3.58 4.61 -24.55
N SER A 19 2.37 5.06 -24.90
CA SER A 19 1.46 5.73 -23.96
C SER A 19 1.12 4.84 -22.76
N ALA A 20 0.96 3.53 -22.97
CA ALA A 20 0.76 2.57 -21.89
C ALA A 20 2.01 2.36 -21.03
N ARG A 21 3.23 2.50 -21.60
CA ARG A 21 4.49 2.48 -20.85
C ARG A 21 4.71 3.76 -20.07
N ILE A 22 4.44 4.94 -20.64
CA ILE A 22 4.54 6.22 -19.92
C ILE A 22 3.56 6.26 -18.73
N ARG A 23 2.39 5.62 -18.86
CA ARG A 23 1.46 5.41 -17.73
C ARG A 23 1.91 4.36 -16.72
N ARG A 24 2.84 3.48 -17.08
CA ARG A 24 3.41 2.47 -16.16
C ARG A 24 4.70 3.02 -15.59
N LEU A 25 4.60 3.58 -14.38
CA LEU A 25 5.76 3.96 -13.57
C LEU A 25 6.79 2.82 -13.55
N PRO A 26 8.11 3.08 -13.62
CA PRO A 26 9.13 2.04 -13.61
C PRO A 26 8.98 1.14 -12.38
N ARG A 27 8.56 -0.11 -12.59
CA ARG A 27 8.23 -1.10 -11.54
C ARG A 27 9.48 -1.77 -10.95
N HIS A 28 10.47 -0.99 -10.50
CA HIS A 28 11.71 -1.54 -9.95
C HIS A 28 11.97 -1.25 -8.47
N GLY A 29 11.07 -0.57 -7.74
CA GLY A 29 11.34 -0.24 -6.33
C GLY A 29 10.30 -0.79 -5.35
N PHE A 30 9.03 -0.58 -5.63
CA PHE A 30 7.99 -0.70 -4.61
C PHE A 30 7.06 -1.88 -4.87
N ARG A 31 6.86 -2.69 -3.83
CA ARG A 31 5.98 -3.86 -3.83
C ARG A 31 5.06 -3.77 -2.63
N ALA A 32 3.81 -3.37 -2.87
CA ALA A 32 2.83 -3.15 -1.82
C ALA A 32 2.61 -4.42 -0.97
N ASP A 33 2.57 -5.58 -1.63
CA ASP A 33 2.46 -6.89 -0.99
C ASP A 33 3.61 -7.17 0.00
N ARG A 34 4.85 -6.89 -0.40
CA ARG A 34 6.03 -7.05 0.45
C ARG A 34 6.09 -6.06 1.61
N SER A 35 5.71 -4.81 1.36
CA SER A 35 5.67 -3.78 2.40
C SER A 35 4.64 -4.12 3.47
N VAL A 36 3.45 -4.60 3.09
CA VAL A 36 2.42 -5.03 4.06
C VAL A 36 2.89 -6.24 4.86
N GLU A 37 3.53 -7.21 4.20
CA GLU A 37 4.12 -8.37 4.88
C GLU A 37 5.18 -7.93 5.92
N ALA A 38 6.09 -7.03 5.55
CA ALA A 38 7.10 -6.50 6.46
C ALA A 38 6.50 -5.72 7.64
N LEU A 39 5.51 -4.85 7.39
CA LEU A 39 4.78 -4.16 8.45
C LEU A 39 4.17 -5.15 9.44
N PHE A 40 3.63 -6.26 8.93
CA PHE A 40 2.97 -7.25 9.76
C PHE A 40 3.93 -8.03 10.65
N VAL A 41 5.13 -8.33 10.16
CA VAL A 41 6.20 -8.93 10.97
C VAL A 41 6.63 -8.01 12.13
N GLU A 42 6.59 -6.70 11.92
CA GLU A 42 6.96 -5.70 12.93
C GLU A 42 5.84 -5.38 13.94
N LEU A 43 4.59 -5.76 13.64
CA LEU A 43 3.48 -5.59 14.56
C LEU A 43 3.61 -6.53 15.77
N ARG A 44 3.24 -6.04 16.96
CA ARG A 44 3.24 -6.88 18.16
C ARG A 44 2.30 -8.07 17.98
N GLU A 45 2.68 -9.22 18.53
CA GLU A 45 1.91 -10.48 18.46
C GLU A 45 0.41 -10.32 18.76
N THR A 46 0.06 -9.42 19.69
CA THR A 46 -1.32 -9.12 20.08
C THR A 46 -2.19 -8.58 18.92
N TRP A 47 -1.58 -7.94 17.93
CA TRP A 47 -2.25 -7.35 16.77
C TRP A 47 -1.94 -8.09 15.46
N ALA A 48 -1.02 -9.05 15.53
CA ALA A 48 -0.50 -9.83 14.41
C ALA A 48 -1.32 -11.09 14.11
N GLU A 49 -2.61 -11.16 14.51
CA GLU A 49 -3.54 -12.15 13.95
C GLU A 49 -4.21 -11.56 12.70
N PRO A 50 -3.76 -11.93 11.48
CA PRO A 50 -4.37 -11.43 10.27
C PRO A 50 -5.69 -12.15 10.10
N TRP A 51 -6.78 -11.38 10.06
CA TRP A 51 -8.10 -11.91 9.75
C TRP A 51 -8.25 -12.11 8.25
N TYR A 52 -7.74 -11.17 7.48
CA TYR A 52 -7.80 -11.19 6.03
C TYR A 52 -6.63 -10.43 5.42
N GLN A 53 -5.94 -11.05 4.46
CA GLN A 53 -4.86 -10.44 3.71
C GLN A 53 -5.11 -10.65 2.22
N ALA A 54 -5.05 -9.57 1.44
CA ALA A 54 -5.18 -9.64 -0.01
C ALA A 54 -4.32 -8.55 -0.64
N GLY A 55 -3.66 -8.84 -1.76
CA GLY A 55 -2.84 -7.85 -2.39
C GLY A 55 -2.19 -8.28 -3.69
N SER A 56 -1.64 -7.28 -4.35
CA SER A 56 -0.83 -7.33 -5.56
C SER A 56 0.38 -6.43 -5.35
N SER A 57 1.28 -6.38 -6.34
CA SER A 57 2.45 -5.49 -6.31
C SER A 57 2.09 -4.02 -6.19
N ASP A 58 0.93 -3.60 -6.70
CA ASP A 58 0.53 -2.19 -6.80
C ASP A 58 -0.32 -1.73 -5.61
N VAL A 59 -1.14 -2.65 -5.07
CA VAL A 59 -2.00 -2.42 -3.91
C VAL A 59 -2.11 -3.68 -3.07
N ALA A 60 -1.95 -3.54 -1.76
CA ALA A 60 -2.14 -4.61 -0.80
C ALA A 60 -2.94 -4.11 0.41
N PHE A 61 -3.61 -5.02 1.09
CA PHE A 61 -4.47 -4.74 2.21
C PHE A 61 -4.37 -5.86 3.24
N ILE A 62 -4.42 -5.47 4.51
CA ILE A 62 -4.51 -6.38 5.63
C ILE A 62 -5.55 -5.88 6.63
N SER A 63 -6.40 -6.78 7.07
CA SER A 63 -7.35 -6.60 8.14
C SER A 63 -7.00 -7.55 9.27
N THR A 64 -6.97 -7.05 10.49
CA THR A 64 -6.67 -7.84 11.69
C THR A 64 -7.92 -8.04 12.53
N ARG A 65 -7.88 -9.03 13.41
CA ARG A 65 -9.01 -9.40 14.27
C ARG A 65 -9.42 -8.31 15.27
N CYS A 66 -8.53 -7.37 15.59
CA CYS A 66 -8.82 -6.22 16.45
C CYS A 66 -9.47 -5.04 15.71
N GLY A 67 -9.82 -5.20 14.43
CA GLY A 67 -10.47 -4.16 13.64
C GLY A 67 -9.52 -3.16 12.99
N LEU A 68 -8.21 -3.43 13.02
CA LEU A 68 -7.22 -2.63 12.30
C LEU A 68 -7.25 -3.00 10.81
N ASN A 69 -7.44 -2.00 9.97
CA ASN A 69 -7.44 -2.09 8.52
C ASN A 69 -6.30 -1.25 7.96
N VAL A 70 -5.28 -1.90 7.39
CA VAL A 70 -4.13 -1.21 6.77
C VAL A 70 -4.12 -1.49 5.28
N TRP A 71 -4.11 -0.42 4.51
CA TRP A 71 -3.94 -0.42 3.07
C TRP A 71 -2.52 0.00 2.73
N CYS A 72 -1.98 -0.55 1.66
CA CYS A 72 -0.70 -0.16 1.10
C CYS A 72 -0.91 0.10 -0.38
N CYS A 73 -0.85 1.36 -0.78
CA CYS A 73 -0.99 1.78 -2.17
C CYS A 73 -0.10 3.00 -2.43
N ASP A 74 0.42 3.11 -3.65
CA ASP A 74 1.21 4.28 -4.08
C ASP A 74 2.38 4.63 -3.14
N GLY A 75 3.08 3.62 -2.62
CA GLY A 75 4.22 3.85 -1.73
C GLY A 75 3.84 4.26 -0.29
N LYS A 76 2.58 4.14 0.11
CA LYS A 76 2.07 4.59 1.41
C LYS A 76 1.23 3.53 2.09
N PHE A 77 1.41 3.41 3.40
CA PHE A 77 0.46 2.78 4.29
C PHE A 77 -0.65 3.76 4.65
N ILE A 78 -1.88 3.28 4.70
CA ILE A 78 -3.07 4.06 5.03
C ILE A 78 -3.92 3.25 6.00
N TRP A 79 -4.28 3.83 7.13
CA TRP A 79 -5.16 3.19 8.11
C TRP A 79 -6.04 4.23 8.79
N SER A 80 -7.03 3.76 9.55
CA SER A 80 -7.88 4.63 10.37
C SER A 80 -7.38 4.67 11.81
N ASP A 81 -7.24 5.87 12.36
CA ASP A 81 -7.00 6.08 13.80
C ASP A 81 -8.27 5.76 14.62
N LYS A 82 -8.16 5.76 15.96
CA LYS A 82 -9.22 5.48 16.94
C LYS A 82 -10.39 6.45 16.81
N ASN A 83 -10.12 7.65 16.29
CA ASN A 83 -11.11 8.69 16.04
C ASN A 83 -11.71 8.60 14.63
N GLY A 84 -11.37 7.56 13.85
CA GLY A 84 -11.80 7.40 12.46
C GLY A 84 -11.05 8.28 11.45
N ALA A 85 -10.05 9.04 11.89
CA ALA A 85 -9.22 9.86 11.02
C ALA A 85 -8.29 8.99 10.18
N THR A 86 -8.14 9.32 8.89
CA THR A 86 -7.20 8.62 8.01
C THR A 86 -5.78 9.06 8.31
N VAL A 87 -4.92 8.09 8.64
CA VAL A 87 -3.48 8.27 8.83
C VAL A 87 -2.76 7.69 7.63
N THR A 88 -1.78 8.43 7.11
CA THR A 88 -0.92 7.99 6.01
C THR A 88 0.53 7.98 6.45
N HIS A 89 1.25 6.89 6.16
CA HIS A 89 2.67 6.73 6.45
C HIS A 89 3.41 6.23 5.22
N PRO A 90 4.67 6.61 4.99
CA PRO A 90 5.43 6.07 3.88
C PRO A 90 5.68 4.56 4.06
N ALA A 91 5.56 3.80 2.98
CA ALA A 91 5.70 2.34 2.99
C ALA A 91 7.15 1.86 2.84
N ASN A 92 8.10 2.79 2.81
CA ASN A 92 9.54 2.51 2.93
C ASN A 92 9.99 2.31 4.38
N ASP A 93 9.14 2.66 5.36
CA ASP A 93 9.42 2.55 6.78
C ASP A 93 8.31 1.74 7.50
N PRO A 94 8.32 0.40 7.32
CA PRO A 94 7.38 -0.49 7.98
C PRO A 94 7.55 -0.50 9.50
N SER A 95 8.78 -0.37 10.02
CA SER A 95 9.04 -0.33 11.46
C SER A 95 8.46 0.92 12.11
N GLY A 96 8.60 2.10 11.50
CA GLY A 96 7.97 3.33 11.98
C GLY A 96 6.44 3.28 11.96
N ALA A 97 5.85 2.72 10.90
CA ALA A 97 4.41 2.48 10.83
C ALA A 97 3.95 1.50 11.94
N ALA A 98 4.69 0.42 12.18
CA ALA A 98 4.40 -0.51 13.28
C ALA A 98 4.50 0.17 14.64
N ALA A 99 5.50 1.03 14.86
CA ALA A 99 5.65 1.78 16.11
C ALA A 99 4.44 2.71 16.37
N LEU A 100 3.96 3.42 15.34
CA LEU A 100 2.76 4.25 15.43
C LEU A 100 1.51 3.43 15.73
N LEU A 101 1.31 2.31 15.02
CA LEU A 101 0.19 1.40 15.26
C LEU A 101 0.25 0.82 16.67
N ASN A 102 1.42 0.35 17.10
CA ASN A 102 1.61 -0.19 18.44
C ASN A 102 1.36 0.86 19.53
N ALA A 103 1.81 2.11 19.36
CA ALA A 103 1.54 3.20 20.30
C ALA A 103 0.06 3.57 20.34
N MET A 104 -0.57 3.58 19.16
CA MET A 104 -1.98 3.87 19.00
C MET A 104 -2.84 2.80 19.68
N PHE A 105 -2.57 1.51 19.47
CA PHE A 105 -3.39 0.41 19.99
C PHE A 105 -2.92 -0.13 21.34
N ALA A 106 -1.73 0.22 21.81
CA ALA A 106 -1.28 -0.16 23.15
C ALA A 106 -2.37 0.20 24.17
N PRO A 107 -2.69 -0.72 25.09
CA PRO A 107 -3.40 -0.35 26.30
C PRO A 107 -2.60 0.81 26.90
N ARG A 108 -3.25 1.96 27.13
CA ARG A 108 -2.69 2.95 28.05
C ARG A 108 -2.57 2.21 29.36
N LEU A 109 -1.39 1.68 29.68
CA LEU A 109 -1.05 1.38 31.06
C LEU A 109 -1.09 2.74 31.73
N SER A 110 -2.25 3.02 32.33
CA SER A 110 -2.45 4.15 33.22
C SER A 110 -1.39 3.99 34.30
N THR A 111 -0.30 4.73 34.15
CA THR A 111 0.62 4.99 35.26
C THR A 111 -0.13 5.89 36.22
N ALA A 112 -1.00 5.28 37.02
CA ALA A 112 -1.47 5.84 38.26
C ALA A 112 -0.28 5.71 39.23
N ALA A 113 0.36 6.85 39.50
CA ALA A 113 1.22 7.06 40.66
C ALA A 113 0.46 7.96 41.64
#